data_AF-A0A2G9TP71-F1
#
_entry.id   AF-A0A2G9TP71-F1
#
_cell.length_a   1.000
_cell.length_b   1.000
_cell.length_c   1.000
_cell.angle_alpha   90.00
_cell.angle_beta   90.00
_cell.angle_gamma   90.00
#
_symmetry.space_group_name_H-M   'P 1'
#
loop_
_entity.id
_entity.type
_entity.pdbx_description
1 polymer ?
#
loop_
_entity_poly.entity_id
_entity_poly.type
_entity_poly.pdbx_seq_one_letter_code
_entity_poly.pdbx_strand_id
1 'polypeptide(L)'
;MEGGTVIRPLFYEYPKDNHTHSLDHQFLWGRSMLVAPVLHEDANSVEVYLPKDDWYSLYDFKYGEACESGIREYPAPLTSLIPVFVRGGSILPRQAANTTTSASRKNAFELLIAPASSGGETRVFCFNHETI
;
A
#
# COMPACT_ATOMS: atom_id res chain seq x y z
N MET A 1 12.61 -17.47 -8.26
CA MET A 1 12.57 -16.17 -7.54
C MET A 1 12.98 -15.10 -8.53
N GLU A 2 12.06 -14.20 -8.88
CA GLU A 2 12.41 -12.98 -9.61
C GLU A 2 12.94 -11.97 -8.58
N GLY A 3 14.09 -11.33 -8.84
CA GLY A 3 14.80 -10.44 -7.91
C GLY A 3 14.11 -9.09 -7.67
N GLY A 4 12.83 -9.10 -7.32
CA GLY A 4 12.08 -7.89 -7.01
C GLY A 4 12.46 -7.30 -5.65
N THR A 5 12.38 -5.97 -5.53
CA THR A 5 12.57 -5.25 -4.27
C THR A 5 11.30 -5.34 -3.40
N VAL A 6 11.45 -5.34 -2.07
CA VAL A 6 10.29 -5.37 -1.13
C VAL A 6 9.77 -3.95 -0.89
N ILE A 7 10.68 -3.02 -0.59
CA ILE A 7 10.42 -1.58 -0.52
C ILE A 7 10.96 -0.96 -1.80
N ARG A 8 10.15 -0.14 -2.49
CA ARG A 8 10.50 0.45 -3.77
C ARG A 8 10.21 1.94 -3.80
N PRO A 9 11.10 2.75 -4.38
CA PRO A 9 10.73 4.11 -4.75
C PRO A 9 9.73 4.11 -5.90
N LEU A 10 8.90 5.15 -5.98
CA LEU A 10 7.82 5.22 -6.98
C LEU A 10 8.36 5.23 -8.42
N PHE A 11 9.49 5.89 -8.68
CA PHE A 11 10.10 5.93 -10.02
C PHE A 11 10.45 4.55 -10.57
N TYR A 12 10.55 3.53 -9.73
CA TYR A 12 10.81 2.16 -10.17
C TYR A 12 9.63 1.56 -10.93
N GLU A 13 8.39 1.81 -10.47
CA GLU A 13 7.17 1.38 -11.17
C GLU A 13 6.68 2.43 -12.19
N TYR A 14 7.02 3.71 -11.98
CA TYR A 14 6.59 4.84 -12.81
C TYR A 14 7.78 5.64 -13.40
N PRO A 15 8.71 5.02 -14.16
CA PRO A 15 9.95 5.67 -14.59
C PRO A 15 9.73 6.86 -15.54
N LYS A 16 8.61 6.89 -16.26
CA LYS A 16 8.24 7.96 -17.20
C LYS A 16 7.58 9.16 -16.52
N ASP A 17 7.27 9.05 -15.24
CA ASP A 17 6.62 10.09 -14.46
C ASP A 17 7.65 10.88 -13.66
N ASN A 18 8.00 12.07 -14.16
CA ASN A 18 9.02 12.93 -13.57
C ASN A 18 8.72 13.33 -12.12
N HIS A 19 7.44 13.38 -11.72
CA HIS A 19 7.08 13.69 -10.33
C HIS A 19 7.63 12.66 -9.36
N THR A 20 7.77 11.40 -9.80
CA THR A 20 8.20 10.30 -8.92
C THR A 20 9.69 10.26 -8.64
N HIS A 21 10.49 11.03 -9.39
CA HIS A 21 11.96 11.04 -9.29
C HIS A 21 12.45 11.84 -8.08
N SER A 22 11.69 12.85 -7.66
CA SER A 22 12.00 13.71 -6.51
C SER A 22 11.28 13.31 -5.22
N LEU A 23 10.48 12.23 -5.23
CA LEU A 23 9.75 11.77 -4.04
C LEU A 23 10.67 10.94 -3.13
N ASP A 24 10.78 11.38 -1.89
CA ASP A 24 11.62 10.78 -0.83
C ASP A 24 10.83 10.42 0.44
N HIS A 25 9.61 10.94 0.58
CA HIS A 25 8.76 10.79 1.77
C HIS A 25 7.63 9.75 1.62
N GLN A 26 7.53 9.07 0.48
CA GLN A 26 6.56 7.99 0.24
C GLN A 26 7.19 6.86 -0.58
N PHE A 27 6.71 5.63 -0.38
CA PHE A 27 7.27 4.45 -1.03
C PHE A 27 6.21 3.41 -1.33
N LEU A 28 6.56 2.46 -2.20
CA LEU A 28 5.77 1.28 -2.48
C LEU A 28 6.26 0.07 -1.67
N TRP A 29 5.33 -0.67 -1.09
CA TRP A 29 5.56 -2.03 -0.62
C TRP A 29 5.13 -3.00 -1.74
N GLY A 30 6.11 -3.65 -2.36
CA GLY A 30 5.91 -4.48 -3.54
C GLY A 30 5.53 -3.64 -4.75
N ARG A 31 4.41 -3.98 -5.40
CA ARG A 31 3.87 -3.29 -6.59
C ARG A 31 2.56 -2.55 -6.33
N SER A 32 1.98 -2.80 -5.16
CA SER A 32 0.54 -2.70 -4.97
C SER A 32 0.13 -1.82 -3.80
N MET A 33 1.01 -1.56 -2.84
CA MET A 33 0.69 -0.71 -1.70
C MET A 33 1.60 0.50 -1.67
N LEU A 34 1.03 1.69 -1.58
CA LEU A 34 1.72 2.96 -1.38
C LEU A 34 1.57 3.38 0.07
N VAL A 35 2.68 3.71 0.72
CA VAL A 35 2.73 4.12 2.13
C VAL A 35 3.28 5.53 2.20
N ALA A 36 2.56 6.43 2.87
CA ALA A 36 2.95 7.82 3.07
C ALA A 36 2.98 8.16 4.58
N PRO A 37 4.13 7.97 5.24
CA PRO A 37 4.30 8.29 6.66
C PRO A 37 4.32 9.81 6.93
N VAL A 38 3.95 10.21 8.14
CA VAL A 38 4.16 11.57 8.64
C VAL A 38 5.61 11.70 9.13
N LEU A 39 6.37 12.64 8.57
CA LEU A 39 7.81 12.81 8.83
C LEU A 39 8.15 14.09 9.62
N HIS A 40 7.17 14.95 9.88
CA HIS A 40 7.37 16.23 10.56
C HIS A 40 6.66 16.23 11.92
N GLU A 41 7.31 16.82 12.92
CA GLU A 41 6.72 17.04 14.24
C GLU A 41 5.48 17.95 14.13
N ASP A 42 4.48 17.69 14.97
CA ASP A 42 3.19 18.41 15.03
C ASP A 42 2.35 18.43 13.74
N ALA A 43 2.76 17.71 12.69
CA ALA A 43 1.99 17.58 11.47
C ALA A 43 0.74 16.70 11.70
N ASN A 44 -0.42 17.20 11.24
CA ASN A 44 -1.70 16.50 11.29
C ASN A 44 -2.21 16.09 9.90
N SER A 45 -1.39 16.29 8.87
CA SER A 45 -1.64 15.94 7.48
C SER A 45 -0.32 15.62 6.77
N VAL A 46 -0.42 14.91 5.65
CA VAL A 46 0.71 14.61 4.78
C VAL A 46 0.29 14.85 3.33
N GLU A 47 1.18 15.50 2.57
CA GLU A 47 1.04 15.62 1.12
C GLU A 47 1.47 14.29 0.48
N VAL A 48 0.61 13.75 -0.39
CA VAL A 48 0.83 12.46 -1.06
C VAL A 48 0.63 12.64 -2.55
N TYR A 49 1.60 12.15 -3.32
CA TYR A 49 1.48 12.00 -4.76
C TYR A 49 0.98 10.61 -5.12
N LEU A 50 -0.20 10.53 -5.74
CA LEU A 50 -0.71 9.29 -6.34
C LEU A 50 -0.44 9.31 -7.85
N PRO A 51 0.45 8.45 -8.39
CA PRO A 51 0.67 8.34 -9.84
C PRO A 51 -0.63 8.02 -10.59
N LYS A 52 -0.64 8.24 -11.91
CA LYS A 52 -1.81 7.97 -12.76
C LYS A 52 -2.17 6.48 -12.79
N ASP A 53 -3.06 6.08 -11.90
CA ASP A 53 -3.57 4.72 -11.72
C ASP A 53 -4.89 4.74 -10.92
N ASP A 54 -5.54 3.58 -10.83
CA ASP A 54 -6.63 3.37 -9.89
C ASP A 54 -6.03 3.20 -8.48
N TRP A 55 -6.50 3.97 -7.50
CA TRP A 55 -6.04 3.89 -6.12
C TRP A 55 -7.22 3.76 -5.17
N TYR A 56 -7.09 2.95 -4.13
CA TYR A 56 -8.08 2.80 -3.08
C TYR A 56 -7.43 3.02 -1.72
N SER A 57 -8.10 3.73 -0.85
CA SER A 57 -7.60 3.99 0.50
C SER A 57 -7.71 2.73 1.36
N LEU A 58 -6.61 2.35 2.02
CA LEU A 58 -6.61 1.41 3.15
C LEU A 58 -6.60 2.15 4.50
N TYR A 59 -6.78 3.47 4.46
CA TYR A 59 -6.76 4.36 5.60
C TYR A 59 -8.14 4.49 6.25
N ASP A 60 -8.17 4.46 7.59
CA ASP A 60 -9.34 4.30 8.47
C ASP A 60 -10.65 4.92 7.95
N PHE A 61 -10.69 6.25 7.83
CA PHE A 61 -11.94 6.98 7.59
C PHE A 61 -12.49 6.81 6.17
N LYS A 62 -11.67 6.33 5.24
CA LYS A 62 -12.00 6.21 3.82
C LYS A 62 -11.65 4.81 3.30
N TYR A 63 -11.72 3.81 4.16
CA TYR A 63 -11.32 2.46 3.80
C TYR A 63 -12.15 1.96 2.61
N GLY A 64 -11.48 1.55 1.54
CA GLY A 64 -12.08 1.07 0.29
C GLY A 64 -12.53 2.17 -0.67
N GLU A 65 -12.43 3.45 -0.31
CA GLU A 65 -12.81 4.55 -1.21
C GLU A 65 -11.77 4.73 -2.32
N ALA A 66 -12.27 4.98 -3.54
CA ALA A 66 -11.43 5.36 -4.66
C ALA A 66 -10.78 6.73 -4.41
N CYS A 67 -9.50 6.82 -4.72
CA CYS A 67 -8.69 8.02 -4.61
C CYS A 67 -8.29 8.49 -6.01
N GLU A 68 -8.43 9.78 -6.26
CA GLU A 68 -8.00 10.37 -7.52
C GLU A 68 -6.46 10.53 -7.54
N SER A 69 -5.84 10.29 -8.69
CA SER A 69 -4.42 10.55 -8.90
C SER A 69 -4.05 12.03 -8.74
N GLY A 70 -2.76 12.31 -8.56
CA GLY A 70 -2.19 13.64 -8.38
C GLY A 70 -1.68 13.88 -6.95
N ILE A 71 -1.21 15.10 -6.69
CA ILE A 71 -0.81 15.58 -5.37
C ILE A 71 -2.07 15.90 -4.56
N ARG A 72 -2.19 15.35 -3.36
CA ARG A 72 -3.29 15.63 -2.42
C ARG A 72 -2.82 15.62 -0.99
N GLU A 73 -3.51 16.40 -0.17
CA GLU A 73 -3.30 16.39 1.28
C GLU A 73 -4.25 15.38 1.94
N TYR A 74 -3.70 14.51 2.79
CA TYR A 74 -4.44 13.52 3.55
C TYR A 74 -4.32 13.79 5.05
N PRO A 75 -5.42 13.77 5.82
CA PRO A 75 -5.36 13.89 7.27
C PRO A 75 -4.57 12.72 7.87
N ALA A 76 -3.65 13.01 8.78
CA ALA A 76 -2.85 12.03 9.50
C ALA A 76 -2.59 12.49 10.96
N PRO A 77 -3.65 12.70 11.77
CA PRO A 77 -3.48 13.01 13.19
C PRO A 77 -2.87 11.82 13.95
N LEU A 78 -2.28 12.10 15.11
CA LEU A 78 -1.72 11.06 16.01
C LEU A 78 -2.72 9.98 16.47
N THR A 79 -4.01 10.25 16.30
CA THR A 79 -5.11 9.35 16.72
C THR A 79 -5.57 8.39 15.63
N SER A 80 -4.99 8.44 14.43
CA SER A 80 -5.37 7.57 13.31
C SER A 80 -4.15 6.86 12.70
N LEU A 81 -4.42 5.87 11.85
CA LEU A 81 -3.38 5.22 11.07
C LEU A 81 -2.73 6.20 10.06
N ILE A 82 -1.55 5.85 9.58
CA ILE A 82 -0.93 6.62 8.48
C ILE A 82 -1.68 6.34 7.16
N PRO A 83 -1.63 7.29 6.20
CA PRO A 83 -2.19 7.04 4.87
C PRO A 83 -1.50 5.88 4.14
N VAL A 84 -2.31 4.89 3.77
CA VAL A 84 -1.90 3.74 2.97
C VAL A 84 -2.91 3.56 1.85
N PHE A 85 -2.43 3.29 0.65
CA PHE A 85 -3.27 3.13 -0.54
C PHE A 85 -2.92 1.84 -1.26
N VAL A 86 -3.92 1.17 -1.78
CA VAL A 86 -3.75 0.00 -2.66
C VAL A 86 -4.02 0.40 -4.11
N ARG A 87 -3.11 -0.02 -4.99
CA ARG A 87 -3.22 0.14 -6.44
C ARG A 87 -4.28 -0.82 -6.98
N GLY A 88 -5.16 -0.34 -7.85
CA GLY A 88 -6.11 -1.15 -8.59
C GLY A 88 -5.41 -2.27 -9.37
N GLY A 89 -6.15 -3.35 -9.60
CA GLY A 89 -5.64 -4.56 -10.24
C GLY A 89 -4.82 -5.44 -9.30
N SER A 90 -4.76 -5.10 -8.00
CA SER A 90 -4.06 -5.87 -6.99
C SER A 90 -5.03 -6.73 -6.19
N ILE A 91 -4.61 -7.95 -5.86
CA ILE A 91 -5.28 -8.79 -4.87
C ILE A 91 -4.29 -9.00 -3.72
N LEU A 92 -4.67 -8.58 -2.52
CA LEU A 92 -3.83 -8.65 -1.33
C LEU A 92 -4.37 -9.74 -0.40
N PRO A 93 -3.61 -10.82 -0.16
CA PRO A 93 -3.93 -11.77 0.90
C PRO A 93 -3.63 -11.14 2.25
N ARG A 94 -4.57 -11.25 3.20
CA ARG A 94 -4.38 -10.80 4.57
C ARG A 94 -4.98 -11.78 5.55
N GLN A 95 -4.56 -11.69 6.80
CA GLN A 95 -5.14 -12.42 7.93
C GLN A 95 -5.45 -11.43 9.03
N ALA A 96 -6.48 -11.72 9.83
CA ALA A 96 -6.76 -10.92 11.02
C ALA A 96 -5.54 -10.90 11.95
N ALA A 97 -5.18 -9.71 12.42
CA ALA A 97 -4.06 -9.53 13.34
C ALA A 97 -4.33 -10.22 14.68
N ASN A 98 -3.24 -10.61 15.36
CA ASN A 98 -3.27 -11.16 16.72
C ASN A 98 -1.95 -10.78 17.41
N THR A 99 -1.82 -11.04 18.71
CA THR A 99 -0.65 -10.65 19.51
C THR A 99 0.66 -11.28 19.05
N THR A 100 0.61 -12.41 18.34
CA THR A 100 1.77 -13.09 17.78
C THR A 100 1.49 -13.60 16.38
N THR A 101 2.51 -13.69 15.54
CA THR A 101 2.38 -14.23 14.17
C THR A 101 1.88 -15.69 14.19
N SER A 102 2.27 -16.49 15.19
CA SER A 102 1.78 -17.87 15.37
C SER A 102 0.28 -17.94 15.64
N ALA A 103 -0.27 -16.98 16.38
CA ALA A 103 -1.70 -16.87 16.60
C ALA A 103 -2.41 -16.34 15.34
N SER A 104 -1.86 -15.31 14.68
CA SER A 104 -2.43 -14.75 13.44
C SER A 104 -2.52 -15.76 12.31
N ARG A 105 -1.53 -16.66 12.17
CA ARG A 105 -1.53 -17.70 11.12
C ARG A 105 -2.70 -18.69 11.23
N LYS A 106 -3.33 -18.81 12.41
CA LYS A 106 -4.52 -19.66 12.63
C LYS A 106 -5.83 -18.97 12.24
N ASN A 107 -5.81 -17.66 12.01
CA ASN A 107 -6.99 -16.91 11.59
C ASN A 107 -7.29 -17.19 10.10
N ALA A 108 -8.55 -17.01 9.72
CA ALA A 108 -8.97 -17.16 8.33
C ALA A 108 -8.19 -16.18 7.41
N PHE A 109 -7.91 -16.65 6.19
CA PHE A 109 -7.41 -15.78 5.14
C PHE A 109 -8.55 -14.95 4.56
N GLU A 110 -8.26 -13.68 4.33
CA GLU A 110 -9.10 -12.76 3.58
C GLU A 110 -8.35 -12.32 2.33
N LEU A 111 -9.08 -12.20 1.22
CA LEU A 111 -8.56 -11.61 -0.01
C LEU A 111 -9.17 -10.22 -0.16
N LEU A 112 -8.32 -9.20 -0.11
CA LEU A 112 -8.69 -7.84 -0.50
C LEU A 112 -8.47 -7.70 -1.99
N ILE A 113 -9.54 -7.44 -2.74
CA ILE A 113 -9.49 -7.26 -4.19
C ILE A 113 -9.65 -5.77 -4.48
N ALA A 114 -8.61 -5.12 -4.99
CA ALA A 114 -8.66 -3.76 -5.51
C ALA A 114 -8.94 -3.84 -7.02
N PRO A 115 -10.16 -3.56 -7.50
CA PRO A 115 -10.47 -3.65 -8.91
C PRO A 115 -9.67 -2.59 -9.69
N ALA A 116 -9.37 -2.87 -10.96
CA ALA A 116 -8.89 -1.86 -11.90
C ALA A 116 -9.80 -1.87 -13.12
N SER A 117 -9.93 -0.70 -13.74
CA SER A 117 -10.63 -0.53 -15.01
C SER A 117 -10.06 -1.38 -16.15
N SER A 118 -8.79 -1.81 -16.05
CA SER A 118 -8.09 -2.68 -16.99
C SER A 118 -8.00 -4.16 -16.57
N GLY A 119 -8.55 -4.56 -15.41
CA GLY A 119 -8.35 -5.88 -14.81
C GLY A 119 -7.04 -6.00 -14.00
N GLY A 120 -6.82 -7.13 -13.32
CA GLY A 120 -5.69 -7.31 -12.40
C GLY A 120 -5.25 -8.75 -12.19
N GLU A 121 -3.98 -8.95 -11.83
CA GLU A 121 -3.38 -10.25 -11.48
C GLU A 121 -2.50 -10.08 -10.23
N THR A 122 -2.63 -10.99 -9.25
CA THR A 122 -1.71 -11.09 -8.10
C THR A 122 -1.11 -12.49 -8.03
N ARG A 123 0.03 -12.60 -7.35
CA ARG A 123 0.57 -13.89 -6.92
C ARG A 123 0.64 -13.93 -5.40
N VAL A 124 0.01 -14.93 -4.81
CA VAL A 124 0.06 -15.21 -3.38
C VAL A 124 1.01 -16.37 -3.13
N PHE A 125 2.02 -16.15 -2.31
CA PHE A 125 2.90 -17.20 -1.82
C PHE A 125 2.58 -17.49 -0.36
N CYS A 126 2.06 -18.69 -0.08
CA CYS A 126 1.85 -19.18 1.28
C CYS A 126 2.99 -20.15 1.63
N PHE A 127 3.81 -19.79 2.61
CA PHE A 127 4.87 -20.66 3.12
C PHE A 127 4.48 -21.19 4.50
N ASN A 128 4.64 -22.50 4.70
CA ASN A 128 4.66 -23.10 6.03
C ASN A 128 6.08 -22.92 6.57
N HIS A 129 6.25 -22.15 7.64
CA HIS A 129 7.54 -21.74 8.21
C HIS A 129 8.32 -22.91 8.89
N GLU A 130 8.04 -24.17 8.53
CA GLU A 130 8.57 -25.37 9.18
C GLU A 130 9.54 -26.18 8.31
N THR A 131 9.91 -25.70 7.11
CA THR A 131 10.81 -26.47 6.24
C THR A 131 11.95 -25.58 5.76
N ILE A 132 13.19 -26.08 5.98
CA ILE A 132 14.44 -25.58 5.40
C ILE A 132 14.59 -26.18 4.01
#